data_AF-A0A1W9MXQ0-F1
#
_entry.id   AF-A0A1W9MXQ0-F1
#
_cell.length_a   1.000
_cell.length_b   1.000
_cell.length_c   1.000
_cell.angle_alpha   90.00
_cell.angle_beta   90.00
_cell.angle_gamma   90.00
#
_symmetry.space_group_name_H-M   'P 1'
#
loop_
_entity.id
_entity.type
_entity.pdbx_description
1 polymer ?
#
loop_
_entity_poly.entity_id
_entity_poly.type
_entity_poly.pdbx_seq_one_letter_code
_entity_poly.pdbx_strand_id
1 'polypeptide(L)'
;MKNSNLYPVWIIVVCMILFNPCSACHVYADGVTIITHGWNPSAIGPVWLQSMRNAVSDNHLGGETKYGIITVTKSGSSLAANCDPCNFDLSSGAGGEILIILDWSAVANHLTGGPSAQDVAKVIIDKIVIGQNGKPPLAELPIHLIGHSRGGGMICEIARLLGEKGILVDHLTPLDPHPLTAGDPQPLLTKIIDSPTAIYENVVFADVYLQNAEDPKGESVSGAYNRVWGAMNGGYYKNGSVYPNHRNIYLMYQGTADLKNPVSNGEASMDSQERSAWFTAEESGGDQTGFSFSRIKGTTVRKNDGLHANSLSGGNGVRQALLWSEAVWPNIADLQVRKDSSALGHGRQTIPIGTNLELRYMSLDYDSSSTVTLHADADRNPYNNNDLKLLGNPVQHSVTGKTFIENTVNWDTSGMTDGTEVCVYAKISDGSRTRYFYAPTLLVFSKYSLSNVIQILRVMAGLSPDISLISDINDDKVVGPEEAVYYLQKIAGLRN
;
A
#
# COMPACT_ATOMS: atom_id res chain seq x y z
N MET A 1 21.22 33.18 50.00
CA MET A 1 20.52 31.90 50.27
C MET A 1 19.73 31.54 49.03
N LYS A 2 20.16 30.48 48.34
CA LYS A 2 19.47 29.90 47.18
C LYS A 2 18.17 29.26 47.69
N ASN A 3 17.02 29.68 47.16
CA ASN A 3 15.82 28.85 47.17
C ASN A 3 15.59 28.33 45.76
N SER A 4 16.25 27.19 45.52
CA SER A 4 15.94 26.17 44.54
C SER A 4 14.57 25.54 44.82
N ASN A 5 13.91 25.07 43.74
CA ASN A 5 12.81 24.09 43.69
C ASN A 5 11.41 24.59 43.27
N LEU A 6 11.31 25.27 42.12
CA LEU A 6 10.03 25.39 41.38
C LEU A 6 10.08 24.88 39.93
N TYR A 7 11.19 24.25 39.53
CA TYR A 7 11.31 23.53 38.26
C TYR A 7 11.27 22.03 38.55
N PRO A 8 10.07 21.39 38.54
CA PRO A 8 9.86 20.34 37.53
C PRO A 8 8.42 20.17 37.02
N VAL A 9 7.44 20.97 37.44
CA VAL A 9 6.02 20.70 37.10
C VAL A 9 5.68 21.15 35.66
N TRP A 10 6.24 22.26 35.19
CA TRP A 10 5.94 22.80 33.86
C TRP A 10 6.52 21.96 32.70
N ILE A 11 7.69 21.34 32.89
CA ILE A 11 8.30 20.46 31.88
C ILE A 11 7.48 19.16 31.73
N ILE A 12 6.91 18.65 32.82
CA ILE A 12 6.11 17.41 32.80
C ILE A 12 4.75 17.65 32.13
N VAL A 13 4.11 18.82 32.33
CA VAL A 13 2.83 19.16 31.68
C VAL A 13 3.00 19.40 30.19
N VAL A 14 4.10 20.01 29.75
CA VAL A 14 4.42 20.16 28.31
C VAL A 14 4.72 18.79 27.67
N CYS A 15 5.38 17.87 28.37
CA CYS A 15 5.59 16.51 27.88
C CYS A 15 4.30 15.68 27.82
N MET A 16 3.33 15.87 28.73
CA MET A 16 2.07 15.12 28.72
C MET A 16 1.07 15.61 27.66
N ILE A 17 1.11 16.88 27.27
CA ILE A 17 0.24 17.44 26.21
C ILE A 17 0.72 17.03 24.79
N LEU A 18 1.99 16.64 24.64
CA LEU A 18 2.55 16.12 23.39
C LEU A 18 2.25 14.62 23.14
N PHE A 19 1.64 13.93 24.11
CA PHE A 19 1.17 12.54 23.98
C PHE A 19 -0.36 12.47 24.02
N ASN A 20 -1.03 13.27 23.20
CA ASN A 20 -2.35 12.83 22.75
C ASN A 20 -2.12 11.66 21.80
N PRO A 21 -2.67 10.46 22.03
CA PRO A 21 -2.69 9.44 20.99
C PRO A 21 -3.45 10.07 19.83
N CYS A 22 -2.70 10.50 18.82
CA CYS A 22 -3.23 10.98 17.56
C CYS A 22 -4.20 9.90 17.09
N SER A 23 -5.50 10.20 17.10
CA SER A 23 -6.50 9.41 16.42
C SER A 23 -5.93 9.04 15.07
N ALA A 24 -5.80 7.73 14.80
CA ALA A 24 -5.11 7.15 13.67
C ALA A 24 -5.13 8.09 12.46
N CYS A 25 -3.99 8.73 12.18
CA CYS A 25 -3.80 9.39 10.90
C CYS A 25 -3.87 8.27 9.88
N HIS A 26 -4.98 8.20 9.14
CA HIS A 26 -5.24 7.13 8.20
C HIS A 26 -4.17 7.20 7.11
N VAL A 27 -3.52 6.07 6.90
CA VAL A 27 -2.35 5.96 6.05
C VAL A 27 -2.79 5.54 4.62
N TYR A 28 -2.13 6.13 3.63
CA TYR A 28 -2.23 6.11 2.15
C TYR A 28 -3.27 5.23 1.44
N ALA A 29 -4.41 5.82 1.07
CA ALA A 29 -5.51 5.14 0.39
C ALA A 29 -5.78 5.71 -1.02
N ASP A 30 -5.23 5.12 -2.09
CA ASP A 30 -5.44 5.49 -3.50
C ASP A 30 -5.06 4.35 -4.48
N GLY A 31 -5.77 3.21 -4.47
CA GLY A 31 -5.32 1.98 -5.11
C GLY A 31 -6.42 0.95 -5.39
N VAL A 32 -6.00 -0.20 -5.93
CA VAL A 32 -6.84 -1.39 -6.10
C VAL A 32 -6.15 -2.57 -5.42
N THR A 33 -6.77 -3.11 -4.38
CA THR A 33 -6.31 -4.34 -3.72
C THR A 33 -7.19 -5.51 -4.14
N ILE A 34 -6.62 -6.54 -4.75
CA ILE A 34 -7.32 -7.75 -5.17
C ILE A 34 -6.88 -8.93 -4.30
N ILE A 35 -7.83 -9.57 -3.63
CA ILE A 35 -7.58 -10.70 -2.71
C ILE A 35 -8.23 -11.95 -3.27
N THR A 36 -7.49 -13.07 -3.33
CA THR A 36 -8.01 -14.34 -3.83
C THR A 36 -7.57 -15.56 -3.03
N HIS A 37 -8.35 -16.63 -3.15
CA HIS A 37 -8.10 -17.92 -2.51
C HIS A 37 -7.50 -18.93 -3.51
N GLY A 38 -7.06 -20.08 -3.01
CA GLY A 38 -6.59 -21.20 -3.83
C GLY A 38 -7.64 -22.29 -4.03
N TRP A 39 -7.21 -23.54 -3.98
CA TRP A 39 -8.10 -24.69 -4.12
C TRP A 39 -9.26 -24.62 -3.12
N ASN A 40 -10.48 -24.73 -3.62
CA ASN A 40 -11.69 -24.79 -2.81
C ASN A 40 -12.55 -25.96 -3.29
N PRO A 41 -12.76 -27.01 -2.47
CA PRO A 41 -13.65 -28.11 -2.82
C PRO A 41 -15.13 -27.72 -2.73
N SER A 42 -15.45 -26.64 -2.03
CA SER A 42 -16.79 -26.06 -1.95
C SER A 42 -17.01 -25.08 -3.09
N ALA A 43 -18.25 -24.99 -3.58
CA ALA A 43 -18.66 -23.95 -4.52
C ALA A 43 -18.92 -22.59 -3.83
N ILE A 44 -18.61 -22.47 -2.53
CA ILE A 44 -18.84 -21.28 -1.70
C ILE A 44 -17.49 -20.64 -1.36
N GLY A 45 -17.36 -19.34 -1.62
CA GLY A 45 -16.21 -18.51 -1.27
C GLY A 45 -15.75 -18.64 0.19
N PRO A 46 -14.43 -18.72 0.46
CA PRO A 46 -13.91 -18.72 1.83
C PRO A 46 -14.25 -17.42 2.59
N VAL A 47 -14.58 -17.55 3.87
CA VAL A 47 -15.02 -16.41 4.70
C VAL A 47 -13.85 -15.45 5.00
N TRP A 48 -12.64 -15.99 5.06
CA TRP A 48 -11.45 -15.19 5.37
C TRP A 48 -11.17 -14.06 4.38
N LEU A 49 -11.59 -14.20 3.12
CA LEU A 49 -11.42 -13.14 2.10
C LEU A 49 -12.18 -11.87 2.49
N GLN A 50 -13.43 -12.03 2.92
CA GLN A 50 -14.25 -10.91 3.39
C GLN A 50 -13.73 -10.35 4.71
N SER A 51 -13.27 -11.22 5.61
CA SER A 51 -12.66 -10.79 6.88
C SER A 51 -11.40 -9.96 6.66
N MET A 52 -10.55 -10.32 5.70
CA MET A 52 -9.35 -9.56 5.34
C MET A 52 -9.74 -8.20 4.74
N ARG A 53 -10.63 -8.20 3.74
CA ARG A 53 -11.12 -6.97 3.11
C ARG A 53 -11.67 -5.99 4.15
N ASN A 54 -12.52 -6.49 5.05
CA ASN A 54 -13.13 -5.66 6.09
C ASN A 54 -12.09 -5.16 7.09
N ALA A 55 -11.13 -5.99 7.50
CA ALA A 55 -10.05 -5.54 8.38
C ALA A 55 -9.18 -4.45 7.73
N VAL A 56 -8.89 -4.55 6.44
CA VAL A 56 -8.19 -3.49 5.70
C VAL A 56 -9.00 -2.19 5.74
N SER A 57 -10.30 -2.28 5.41
CA SER A 57 -11.16 -1.09 5.38
C SER A 57 -11.36 -0.45 6.75
N ASP A 58 -11.76 -1.25 7.75
CA ASP A 58 -12.13 -0.77 9.07
C ASP A 58 -10.92 -0.18 9.83
N ASN A 59 -9.74 -0.80 9.67
CA ASN A 59 -8.56 -0.41 10.45
C ASN A 59 -7.70 0.65 9.75
N HIS A 60 -7.75 0.76 8.42
CA HIS A 60 -6.82 1.62 7.66
C HIS A 60 -7.49 2.61 6.72
N LEU A 61 -8.75 2.39 6.32
CA LEU A 61 -9.47 3.21 5.34
C LEU A 61 -10.69 3.94 5.93
N GLY A 62 -10.85 3.96 7.26
CA GLY A 62 -11.94 4.67 7.93
C GLY A 62 -13.32 4.08 7.62
N GLY A 63 -13.38 2.80 7.24
CA GLY A 63 -14.59 2.14 6.82
C GLY A 63 -15.01 2.42 5.37
N GLU A 64 -14.07 2.72 4.47
CA GLU A 64 -14.32 2.80 3.00
C GLU A 64 -15.12 1.59 2.49
N THR A 65 -16.05 1.82 1.56
CA THR A 65 -17.07 0.84 1.15
C THR A 65 -17.05 0.48 -0.33
N LYS A 66 -16.07 1.00 -1.09
CA LYS A 66 -15.85 0.64 -2.51
C LYS A 66 -15.35 -0.80 -2.65
N TYR A 67 -16.27 -1.75 -2.54
CA TYR A 67 -16.02 -3.18 -2.61
C TYR A 67 -16.59 -3.80 -3.87
N GLY A 68 -15.82 -4.66 -4.53
CA GLY A 68 -16.31 -5.47 -5.65
C GLY A 68 -15.96 -6.94 -5.50
N ILE A 69 -16.66 -7.78 -6.26
CA ILE A 69 -16.35 -9.20 -6.38
C ILE A 69 -16.20 -9.54 -7.86
N ILE A 70 -15.02 -10.04 -8.23
CA ILE A 70 -14.83 -10.71 -9.52
C ILE A 70 -15.13 -12.19 -9.30
N THR A 71 -16.22 -12.69 -9.89
CA THR A 71 -16.61 -14.08 -9.83
C THR A 71 -16.24 -14.78 -11.13
N VAL A 72 -15.52 -15.90 -11.05
CA VAL A 72 -15.22 -16.75 -12.20
C VAL A 72 -16.12 -17.98 -12.21
N THR A 73 -16.79 -18.20 -13.34
CA THR A 73 -17.69 -19.34 -13.56
C THR A 73 -17.31 -20.08 -14.83
N LYS A 74 -17.85 -21.29 -14.99
CA LYS A 74 -17.65 -22.14 -16.16
C LYS A 74 -18.99 -22.55 -16.75
N SER A 75 -19.14 -22.40 -18.06
CA SER A 75 -20.25 -22.95 -18.84
C SER A 75 -19.69 -23.80 -19.96
N GLY A 76 -19.93 -25.12 -19.91
CA GLY A 76 -19.26 -26.08 -20.78
C GLY A 76 -17.74 -26.05 -20.58
N SER A 77 -16.99 -25.82 -21.66
CA SER A 77 -15.53 -25.66 -21.60
C SER A 77 -15.07 -24.20 -21.41
N SER A 78 -15.99 -23.23 -21.46
CA SER A 78 -15.64 -21.81 -21.43
C SER A 78 -15.68 -21.24 -20.02
N LEU A 79 -14.63 -20.50 -19.66
CA LEU A 79 -14.58 -19.69 -18.44
C LEU A 79 -15.09 -18.28 -18.73
N ALA A 80 -15.74 -17.67 -17.75
CA ALA A 80 -16.18 -16.29 -17.80
C ALA A 80 -15.98 -15.63 -16.43
N ALA A 81 -15.52 -14.37 -16.44
CA ALA A 81 -15.45 -13.53 -15.26
C ALA A 81 -16.56 -12.47 -15.29
N ASN A 82 -17.21 -12.25 -14.15
CA ASN A 82 -18.12 -11.14 -13.93
C ASN A 82 -17.64 -10.31 -12.74
N CYS A 83 -17.84 -9.00 -12.78
CA CYS A 83 -17.40 -8.08 -11.73
C CYS A 83 -18.64 -7.35 -11.18
N ASP A 84 -19.00 -7.60 -9.92
CA ASP A 84 -20.20 -7.04 -9.30
C ASP A 84 -20.05 -6.81 -7.79
N PRO A 85 -20.39 -5.61 -7.27
CA PRO A 85 -20.50 -4.37 -8.03
C PRO A 85 -19.12 -3.91 -8.47
N CYS A 86 -18.99 -3.42 -9.71
CA CYS A 86 -17.78 -2.77 -10.20
C CYS A 86 -18.06 -1.43 -10.90
N ASN A 87 -19.23 -0.87 -10.60
CA ASN A 87 -19.69 0.46 -11.02
C ASN A 87 -19.37 1.51 -9.94
N PHE A 88 -18.15 1.51 -9.42
CA PHE A 88 -17.74 2.39 -8.33
C PHE A 88 -17.97 3.86 -8.66
N ASP A 89 -18.53 4.60 -7.71
CA ASP A 89 -18.57 6.05 -7.79
C ASP A 89 -17.23 6.61 -7.29
N LEU A 90 -16.26 6.68 -8.21
CA LEU A 90 -14.93 7.20 -7.88
C LEU A 90 -14.94 8.71 -7.65
N SER A 91 -15.94 9.44 -8.14
CA SER A 91 -16.06 10.88 -7.91
C SER A 91 -16.56 11.26 -6.52
N SER A 92 -16.96 10.30 -5.68
CA SER A 92 -17.44 10.57 -4.32
C SER A 92 -16.51 10.03 -3.23
N GLY A 93 -16.52 10.75 -2.11
CA GLY A 93 -15.67 10.45 -0.95
C GLY A 93 -14.25 11.01 -1.08
N ALA A 94 -13.54 10.93 0.03
CA ALA A 94 -12.17 11.45 0.19
C ALA A 94 -11.07 10.43 -0.17
N GLY A 95 -11.45 9.19 -0.51
CA GLY A 95 -10.56 8.07 -0.78
C GLY A 95 -10.85 7.40 -2.14
N GLY A 96 -9.81 7.05 -2.89
CA GLY A 96 -9.89 6.33 -4.15
C GLY A 96 -9.71 4.80 -4.07
N GLU A 97 -9.53 4.23 -2.87
CA GLU A 97 -9.27 2.80 -2.69
C GLU A 97 -10.44 1.92 -3.12
N ILE A 98 -10.11 0.83 -3.80
CA ILE A 98 -11.05 -0.19 -4.23
C ILE A 98 -10.55 -1.55 -3.71
N LEU A 99 -11.39 -2.25 -2.97
CA LEU A 99 -11.07 -3.59 -2.48
C LEU A 99 -11.89 -4.64 -3.24
N ILE A 100 -11.20 -5.50 -3.98
CA ILE A 100 -11.79 -6.54 -4.82
C ILE A 100 -11.52 -7.92 -4.21
N ILE A 101 -12.57 -8.72 -4.09
CA ILE A 101 -12.43 -10.17 -3.89
C ILE A 101 -12.48 -10.84 -5.26
N LEU A 102 -11.48 -11.62 -5.59
CA LEU A 102 -11.52 -12.53 -6.74
C LEU A 102 -11.92 -13.92 -6.24
N ASP A 103 -13.18 -14.28 -6.49
CA ASP A 103 -13.78 -15.55 -6.13
C ASP A 103 -13.90 -16.47 -7.36
N TRP A 104 -13.23 -17.61 -7.30
CA TRP A 104 -13.29 -18.63 -8.34
C TRP A 104 -13.74 -19.98 -7.76
N SER A 105 -14.38 -19.97 -6.59
CA SER A 105 -14.82 -21.18 -5.87
C SER A 105 -15.71 -22.08 -6.70
N ALA A 106 -16.53 -21.52 -7.60
CA ALA A 106 -17.37 -22.29 -8.52
C ALA A 106 -16.57 -23.23 -9.44
N VAL A 107 -15.27 -22.97 -9.63
CA VAL A 107 -14.39 -23.73 -10.53
C VAL A 107 -13.07 -24.17 -9.87
N ALA A 108 -12.80 -23.78 -8.62
CA ALA A 108 -11.48 -23.96 -7.99
C ALA A 108 -11.08 -25.41 -7.67
N ASN A 109 -12.01 -26.37 -7.78
CA ASN A 109 -11.73 -27.76 -7.50
C ASN A 109 -11.19 -28.51 -8.73
N HIS A 110 -9.86 -28.62 -8.83
CA HIS A 110 -9.21 -29.37 -9.93
C HIS A 110 -9.57 -30.85 -9.92
N LEU A 111 -9.79 -31.46 -8.75
CA LEU A 111 -10.11 -32.89 -8.61
C LEU A 111 -11.42 -33.28 -9.30
N THR A 112 -12.31 -32.31 -9.52
CA THR A 112 -13.59 -32.49 -10.22
C THR A 112 -13.61 -31.83 -11.60
N GLY A 113 -12.44 -31.58 -12.21
CA GLY A 113 -12.34 -31.01 -13.56
C GLY A 113 -12.35 -29.47 -13.62
N GLY A 114 -11.98 -28.81 -12.52
CA GLY A 114 -11.69 -27.37 -12.49
C GLY A 114 -10.52 -27.00 -13.42
N PRO A 115 -10.37 -25.73 -13.83
CA PRO A 115 -9.31 -25.30 -14.71
C PRO A 115 -7.97 -25.15 -13.98
N SER A 116 -6.94 -24.88 -14.78
CA SER A 116 -5.66 -24.38 -14.27
C SER A 116 -5.80 -22.94 -13.75
N ALA A 117 -4.94 -22.53 -12.83
CA ALA A 117 -4.93 -21.18 -12.27
C ALA A 117 -4.66 -20.12 -13.35
N GLN A 118 -3.79 -20.43 -14.32
CA GLN A 118 -3.49 -19.52 -15.42
C GLN A 118 -4.66 -19.31 -16.40
N ASP A 119 -5.53 -20.30 -16.58
CA ASP A 119 -6.73 -20.11 -17.41
C ASP A 119 -7.77 -19.22 -16.73
N VAL A 120 -7.83 -19.27 -15.39
CA VAL A 120 -8.64 -18.33 -14.58
C VAL A 120 -8.05 -16.93 -14.66
N ALA A 121 -6.73 -16.77 -14.52
CA ALA A 121 -6.05 -15.49 -14.65
C ALA A 121 -6.36 -14.79 -15.98
N LYS A 122 -6.37 -15.52 -17.10
CA LYS A 122 -6.65 -14.95 -18.44
C LYS A 122 -8.01 -14.26 -18.53
N VAL A 123 -9.07 -14.86 -17.97
CA VAL A 123 -10.44 -14.32 -18.13
C VAL A 123 -10.73 -13.11 -17.25
N ILE A 124 -9.85 -12.79 -16.28
CA ILE A 124 -10.05 -11.65 -15.38
C ILE A 124 -9.39 -10.36 -15.87
N ILE A 125 -8.42 -10.43 -16.80
CA ILE A 125 -7.61 -9.27 -17.19
C ILE A 125 -8.48 -8.13 -17.72
N ASP A 126 -9.47 -8.45 -18.54
CA ASP A 126 -10.41 -7.47 -19.08
C ASP A 126 -11.23 -6.77 -18.00
N LYS A 127 -11.41 -7.38 -16.82
CA LYS A 127 -12.09 -6.74 -15.68
C LYS A 127 -11.24 -5.70 -14.98
N ILE A 128 -9.92 -5.76 -15.19
CA ILE A 128 -8.95 -4.82 -14.61
C ILE A 128 -8.64 -3.70 -15.61
N VAL A 129 -8.40 -4.05 -16.88
CA VAL A 129 -7.88 -3.12 -17.89
C VAL A 129 -8.96 -2.39 -18.69
N ILE A 130 -10.20 -2.87 -18.66
CA ILE A 130 -11.34 -2.23 -19.33
C ILE A 130 -12.26 -1.63 -18.26
N GLY A 131 -12.72 -0.41 -18.51
CA GLY A 131 -13.71 0.26 -17.66
C GLY A 131 -15.01 -0.53 -17.59
N GLN A 132 -15.53 -0.73 -16.37
CA GLN A 132 -16.78 -1.47 -16.16
C GLN A 132 -17.95 -0.49 -16.03
N ASN A 133 -19.06 -0.75 -16.73
CA ASN A 133 -20.29 0.05 -16.63
C ASN A 133 -20.10 1.57 -16.83
N GLY A 134 -19.21 1.95 -17.75
CA GLY A 134 -18.87 3.35 -18.02
C GLY A 134 -18.01 4.04 -16.95
N LYS A 135 -17.48 3.29 -15.98
CA LYS A 135 -16.49 3.77 -15.01
C LYS A 135 -15.07 3.56 -15.52
N PRO A 136 -14.09 4.33 -15.03
CA PRO A 136 -12.69 4.13 -15.38
C PRO A 136 -12.19 2.70 -15.11
N PRO A 137 -11.21 2.19 -15.88
CA PRO A 137 -10.55 0.92 -15.59
C PRO A 137 -9.90 0.89 -14.20
N LEU A 138 -9.89 -0.28 -13.56
CA LEU A 138 -9.15 -0.47 -12.30
C LEU A 138 -7.64 -0.25 -12.48
N ALA A 139 -7.13 -0.52 -13.69
CA ALA A 139 -5.73 -0.32 -14.07
C ALA A 139 -5.24 1.13 -13.98
N GLU A 140 -6.13 2.13 -13.90
CA GLU A 140 -5.73 3.52 -13.71
C GLU A 140 -5.07 3.77 -12.35
N LEU A 141 -5.34 2.91 -11.36
CA LEU A 141 -4.80 3.01 -10.00
C LEU A 141 -3.66 2.00 -9.76
N PRO A 142 -2.78 2.22 -8.77
CA PRO A 142 -1.79 1.24 -8.32
C PRO A 142 -2.45 -0.06 -7.87
N ILE A 143 -1.89 -1.22 -8.24
CA ILE A 143 -2.49 -2.53 -7.99
C ILE A 143 -1.67 -3.30 -6.93
N HIS A 144 -2.35 -3.77 -5.88
CA HIS A 144 -1.86 -4.76 -4.92
C HIS A 144 -2.59 -6.09 -5.14
N LEU A 145 -1.88 -7.17 -5.42
CA LEU A 145 -2.44 -8.51 -5.55
C LEU A 145 -2.05 -9.39 -4.37
N ILE A 146 -3.02 -10.02 -3.71
CA ILE A 146 -2.83 -10.94 -2.59
C ILE A 146 -3.53 -12.26 -2.93
N GLY A 147 -2.82 -13.39 -2.84
CA GLY A 147 -3.37 -14.67 -3.27
C GLY A 147 -2.82 -15.85 -2.48
N HIS A 148 -3.70 -16.75 -2.04
CA HIS A 148 -3.31 -17.93 -1.25
C HIS A 148 -3.21 -19.21 -2.07
N SER A 149 -2.24 -20.09 -1.78
CA SER A 149 -2.13 -21.43 -2.37
C SER A 149 -2.04 -21.39 -3.90
N ARG A 150 -2.87 -22.14 -4.64
CA ARG A 150 -3.02 -22.01 -6.11
C ARG A 150 -3.33 -20.56 -6.55
N GLY A 151 -4.05 -19.82 -5.71
CA GLY A 151 -4.33 -18.40 -5.92
C GLY A 151 -3.09 -17.51 -5.82
N GLY A 152 -2.07 -17.93 -5.07
CA GLY A 152 -0.75 -17.29 -5.03
C GLY A 152 0.00 -17.38 -6.36
N GLY A 153 -0.04 -18.54 -7.01
CA GLY A 153 0.44 -18.70 -8.39
C GLY A 153 -0.42 -17.92 -9.39
N MET A 154 -1.74 -17.92 -9.21
CA MET A 154 -2.69 -17.18 -10.06
C MET A 154 -2.40 -15.68 -10.09
N ILE A 155 -2.17 -15.03 -8.95
CA ILE A 155 -1.85 -13.59 -8.92
C ILE A 155 -0.52 -13.26 -9.59
N CYS A 156 0.44 -14.20 -9.59
CA CYS A 156 1.69 -14.04 -10.33
C CYS A 156 1.47 -14.09 -11.84
N GLU A 157 0.58 -14.96 -12.31
CA GLU A 157 0.16 -14.99 -13.71
C GLU A 157 -0.67 -13.76 -14.10
N ILE A 158 -1.53 -13.26 -13.21
CA ILE A 158 -2.24 -11.99 -13.41
C ILE A 158 -1.22 -10.86 -13.56
N ALA A 159 -0.21 -10.79 -12.69
CA ALA A 159 0.86 -9.80 -12.79
C ALA A 159 1.60 -9.89 -14.14
N ARG A 160 1.91 -11.11 -14.62
CA ARG A 160 2.50 -11.33 -15.95
C ARG A 160 1.65 -10.73 -17.06
N LEU A 161 0.37 -11.09 -17.09
CA LEU A 161 -0.58 -10.67 -18.12
C LEU A 161 -0.82 -9.15 -18.10
N LEU A 162 -0.89 -8.54 -16.91
CA LEU A 162 -0.93 -7.09 -16.76
C LEU A 162 0.35 -6.42 -17.30
N GLY A 163 1.50 -7.04 -17.04
CA GLY A 163 2.80 -6.58 -17.56
C GLY A 163 2.90 -6.64 -19.07
N GLU A 164 2.34 -7.67 -19.71
CA GLU A 164 2.24 -7.74 -21.18
C GLU A 164 1.34 -6.64 -21.76
N LYS A 165 0.42 -6.08 -20.98
CA LYS A 165 -0.35 -4.86 -21.31
C LYS A 165 0.38 -3.58 -20.90
N GLY A 166 1.56 -3.66 -20.32
CA GLY A 166 2.36 -2.51 -19.90
C GLY A 166 1.94 -1.94 -18.55
N ILE A 167 1.14 -2.64 -17.75
CA ILE A 167 0.67 -2.16 -16.45
C ILE A 167 1.64 -2.59 -15.35
N LEU A 168 2.14 -1.63 -14.57
CA LEU A 168 2.90 -1.93 -13.36
C LEU A 168 2.00 -2.38 -12.22
N VAL A 169 2.42 -3.45 -11.54
CA VAL A 169 1.86 -3.93 -10.28
C VAL A 169 2.72 -3.37 -9.14
N ASP A 170 2.11 -2.63 -8.23
CA ASP A 170 2.82 -1.98 -7.14
C ASP A 170 3.29 -3.00 -6.10
N HIS A 171 2.41 -3.93 -5.73
CA HIS A 171 2.70 -4.92 -4.69
C HIS A 171 2.09 -6.29 -5.07
N LEU A 172 2.89 -7.34 -4.99
CA LEU A 172 2.49 -8.73 -5.21
C LEU A 172 2.77 -9.58 -3.97
N THR A 173 1.74 -10.19 -3.37
CA THR A 173 1.84 -10.96 -2.12
C THR A 173 1.25 -12.37 -2.25
N PRO A 174 2.04 -13.35 -2.72
CA PRO A 174 1.67 -14.76 -2.63
C PRO A 174 1.74 -15.27 -1.19
N LEU A 175 0.64 -15.86 -0.72
CA LEU A 175 0.47 -16.49 0.58
C LEU A 175 0.49 -18.01 0.40
N ASP A 176 1.52 -18.67 0.92
CA ASP A 176 1.79 -20.09 0.79
C ASP A 176 1.58 -20.60 -0.65
N PRO A 177 2.21 -19.98 -1.66
CA PRO A 177 1.95 -20.30 -3.06
C PRO A 177 2.26 -21.77 -3.31
N HIS A 178 1.31 -22.46 -3.94
CA HIS A 178 1.40 -23.88 -4.21
C HIS A 178 0.71 -24.17 -5.56
N PRO A 179 1.39 -23.85 -6.69
CA PRO A 179 0.86 -24.20 -8.01
C PRO A 179 0.79 -25.72 -8.16
N LEU A 180 -0.28 -26.22 -8.77
CA LEU A 180 -0.42 -27.66 -9.00
C LEU A 180 0.66 -28.20 -9.94
N THR A 181 1.28 -29.29 -9.51
CA THR A 181 2.27 -30.06 -10.23
C THR A 181 1.77 -31.48 -10.50
N ALA A 182 2.57 -32.26 -11.23
CA ALA A 182 2.26 -33.67 -11.47
C ALA A 182 2.39 -34.55 -10.21
N GLY A 183 3.00 -34.04 -9.14
CA GLY A 183 3.13 -34.73 -7.85
C GLY A 183 1.91 -34.60 -6.95
N ASP A 184 1.02 -33.64 -7.24
CA ASP A 184 -0.18 -33.39 -6.44
C ASP A 184 -1.30 -34.38 -6.76
N PRO A 185 -2.34 -34.50 -5.91
CA PRO A 185 -3.54 -35.24 -6.25
C PRO A 185 -4.16 -34.73 -7.56
N GLN A 186 -4.31 -35.63 -8.54
CA GLN A 186 -4.82 -35.33 -9.89
C GLN A 186 -6.13 -36.09 -10.17
N PRO A 187 -7.01 -35.56 -11.04
CA PRO A 187 -8.09 -36.35 -11.62
C PRO A 187 -7.58 -37.59 -12.37
N LEU A 188 -8.36 -38.67 -12.38
CA LEU A 188 -7.98 -39.95 -12.99
C LEU A 188 -7.66 -39.86 -14.50
N LEU A 189 -8.35 -38.98 -15.24
CA LEU A 189 -8.31 -38.95 -16.71
C LEU A 189 -7.57 -37.73 -17.28
N THR A 190 -7.34 -36.69 -16.49
CA THR A 190 -6.74 -35.43 -16.96
C THR A 190 -5.88 -34.83 -15.88
N LYS A 191 -4.62 -34.53 -16.21
CA LYS A 191 -3.74 -33.79 -15.30
C LYS A 191 -3.96 -32.29 -15.50
N ILE A 192 -4.10 -31.57 -14.39
CA ILE A 192 -4.19 -30.11 -14.35
C ILE A 192 -2.91 -29.62 -13.69
N ILE A 193 -2.15 -28.82 -14.43
CA ILE A 193 -0.85 -28.30 -14.02
C ILE A 193 -0.94 -26.78 -14.08
N ASP A 194 -0.61 -26.14 -12.97
CA ASP A 194 -0.53 -24.70 -12.91
C ASP A 194 0.84 -24.23 -13.42
N SER A 195 0.91 -23.01 -13.96
CA SER A 195 2.19 -22.38 -14.27
C SER A 195 3.04 -22.21 -13.00
N PRO A 196 4.37 -22.38 -13.06
CA PRO A 196 5.24 -22.05 -11.93
C PRO A 196 5.10 -20.60 -11.47
N THR A 197 5.22 -20.37 -10.17
CA THR A 197 5.15 -19.01 -9.60
C THR A 197 6.42 -18.24 -9.95
N ALA A 198 6.27 -17.00 -10.44
CA ALA A 198 7.39 -16.12 -10.79
C ALA A 198 7.02 -14.64 -10.64
N ILE A 199 8.02 -13.79 -10.40
CA ILE A 199 7.86 -12.33 -10.30
C ILE A 199 8.40 -11.69 -11.59
N TYR A 200 7.62 -10.84 -12.24
CA TYR A 200 7.89 -10.33 -13.59
C TYR A 200 8.32 -8.86 -13.62
N GLU A 201 8.94 -8.41 -14.73
CA GLU A 201 9.55 -7.08 -14.90
C GLU A 201 8.64 -5.88 -14.52
N ASN A 202 7.32 -6.05 -14.55
CA ASN A 202 6.36 -5.00 -14.20
C ASN A 202 6.01 -4.91 -12.69
N VAL A 203 6.58 -5.77 -11.84
CA VAL A 203 6.27 -5.81 -10.39
C VAL A 203 7.27 -4.96 -9.60
N VAL A 204 6.79 -3.91 -8.94
CA VAL A 204 7.63 -2.99 -8.15
C VAL A 204 8.11 -3.66 -6.86
N PHE A 205 7.21 -4.25 -6.08
CA PHE A 205 7.56 -4.95 -4.84
C PHE A 205 6.83 -6.30 -4.73
N ALA A 206 7.55 -7.31 -4.27
CA ALA A 206 6.99 -8.63 -4.00
C ALA A 206 7.46 -9.20 -2.66
N ASP A 207 6.52 -9.74 -1.89
CA ASP A 207 6.77 -10.49 -0.68
C ASP A 207 6.00 -11.81 -0.68
N VAL A 208 6.57 -12.85 -0.08
CA VAL A 208 5.98 -14.19 -0.05
C VAL A 208 6.03 -14.68 1.39
N TYR A 209 4.88 -15.13 1.88
CA TYR A 209 4.75 -15.72 3.22
C TYR A 209 4.40 -17.18 3.05
N LEU A 210 5.19 -18.11 3.58
CA LEU A 210 4.98 -19.54 3.35
C LEU A 210 5.30 -20.39 4.57
N GLN A 211 4.75 -21.59 4.61
CA GLN A 211 5.15 -22.65 5.54
C GLN A 211 5.77 -23.83 4.78
N ASN A 212 6.70 -24.53 5.42
CA ASN A 212 7.35 -25.71 4.86
C ASN A 212 7.25 -26.97 5.73
N ALA A 213 6.36 -26.96 6.72
CA ALA A 213 6.22 -28.03 7.70
C ALA A 213 5.31 -29.17 7.24
N GLU A 214 4.26 -28.89 6.48
CA GLU A 214 3.30 -29.89 6.03
C GLU A 214 2.83 -29.65 4.59
N ASP A 215 2.40 -30.70 3.92
CA ASP A 215 1.76 -30.58 2.61
C ASP A 215 0.31 -30.09 2.75
N PRO A 216 -0.15 -29.16 1.88
CA PRO A 216 0.60 -28.56 0.77
C PRO A 216 1.60 -27.51 1.25
N LYS A 217 2.88 -27.67 0.88
CA LYS A 217 3.97 -26.76 1.26
C LYS A 217 4.00 -25.57 0.32
N GLY A 218 4.13 -24.36 0.86
CA GLY A 218 4.40 -23.20 0.03
C GLY A 218 5.79 -23.25 -0.58
N GLU A 219 5.95 -22.58 -1.72
CA GLU A 219 7.24 -22.41 -2.38
C GLU A 219 7.77 -20.99 -2.20
N SER A 220 9.10 -20.87 -2.03
CA SER A 220 9.75 -19.57 -2.12
C SER A 220 9.83 -19.15 -3.57
N VAL A 221 9.66 -17.85 -3.84
CA VAL A 221 9.69 -17.29 -5.19
C VAL A 221 10.90 -16.39 -5.35
N SER A 222 11.69 -16.62 -6.41
CA SER A 222 12.87 -15.82 -6.69
C SER A 222 12.50 -14.34 -6.93
N GLY A 223 13.28 -13.43 -6.35
CA GLY A 223 13.05 -11.98 -6.47
C GLY A 223 12.01 -11.40 -5.53
N ALA A 224 11.47 -12.19 -4.60
CA ALA A 224 10.59 -11.72 -3.53
C ALA A 224 11.30 -11.72 -2.16
N TYR A 225 10.79 -10.91 -1.23
CA TYR A 225 11.08 -11.08 0.19
C TYR A 225 10.36 -12.33 0.71
N ASN A 226 11.09 -13.42 0.94
CA ASN A 226 10.52 -14.70 1.36
C ASN A 226 10.58 -14.86 2.88
N ARG A 227 9.42 -14.92 3.53
CA ARG A 227 9.28 -15.18 4.96
C ARG A 227 8.69 -16.58 5.18
N VAL A 228 9.49 -17.45 5.80
CA VAL A 228 9.18 -18.88 5.95
C VAL A 228 8.85 -19.23 7.41
N TRP A 229 7.83 -20.05 7.62
CA TRP A 229 7.51 -20.70 8.89
C TRP A 229 7.72 -22.21 8.81
N GLY A 230 8.12 -22.79 9.94
CA GLY A 230 7.95 -24.22 10.21
C GLY A 230 6.53 -24.49 10.69
N ALA A 231 6.39 -25.30 11.75
CA ALA A 231 5.08 -25.57 12.35
C ALA A 231 4.53 -24.32 13.08
N MET A 232 3.31 -23.95 12.75
CA MET A 232 2.54 -22.84 13.32
C MET A 232 1.43 -23.41 14.23
N ASN A 233 1.80 -23.88 15.41
CA ASN A 233 0.83 -24.40 16.38
C ASN A 233 -0.20 -23.33 16.74
N GLY A 234 -1.46 -23.74 16.92
CA GLY A 234 -2.57 -22.83 17.18
C GLY A 234 -3.44 -22.53 15.95
N GLY A 235 -4.31 -21.53 16.05
CA GLY A 235 -5.17 -21.12 14.93
C GLY A 235 -6.02 -22.27 14.38
N TYR A 236 -5.78 -22.66 13.12
CA TYR A 236 -6.47 -23.77 12.45
C TYR A 236 -6.20 -25.16 13.06
N TYR A 237 -5.19 -25.33 13.92
CA TYR A 237 -5.11 -26.55 14.73
C TYR A 237 -6.29 -26.67 15.70
N LYS A 238 -6.82 -25.55 16.21
CA LYS A 238 -7.90 -25.52 17.20
C LYS A 238 -9.26 -25.93 16.63
N ASN A 239 -9.45 -25.86 15.31
CA ASN A 239 -10.70 -26.23 14.63
C ASN A 239 -10.62 -27.55 13.84
N GLY A 240 -9.54 -28.34 14.04
CA GLY A 240 -9.40 -29.66 13.41
C GLY A 240 -9.18 -29.61 11.89
N SER A 241 -8.65 -28.51 11.35
CA SER A 241 -8.31 -28.40 9.93
C SER A 241 -7.33 -29.51 9.52
N VAL A 242 -7.50 -30.05 8.30
CA VAL A 242 -6.61 -31.09 7.74
C VAL A 242 -5.24 -30.51 7.36
N TYR A 243 -5.19 -29.23 6.98
CA TYR A 243 -3.98 -28.50 6.60
C TYR A 243 -3.84 -27.21 7.43
N PRO A 244 -3.60 -27.31 8.74
CA PRO A 244 -3.62 -26.17 9.63
C PRO A 244 -2.51 -25.15 9.36
N ASN A 245 -1.27 -25.56 9.06
CA ASN A 245 -0.17 -24.63 8.76
C ASN A 245 -0.43 -23.88 7.46
N HIS A 246 -0.84 -24.61 6.40
CA HIS A 246 -1.17 -24.01 5.10
C HIS A 246 -2.21 -22.88 5.24
N ARG A 247 -3.19 -23.07 6.12
CA ARG A 247 -4.24 -22.08 6.39
C ARG A 247 -3.83 -21.02 7.41
N ASN A 248 -2.96 -21.36 8.35
CA ASN A 248 -2.43 -20.41 9.33
C ASN A 248 -1.62 -19.29 8.65
N ILE A 249 -1.09 -19.48 7.43
CA ILE A 249 -0.43 -18.40 6.69
C ILE A 249 -1.36 -17.22 6.40
N TYR A 250 -2.60 -17.45 5.93
CA TYR A 250 -3.51 -16.33 5.68
C TYR A 250 -4.15 -15.79 6.98
N LEU A 251 -4.20 -16.57 8.06
CA LEU A 251 -4.53 -16.07 9.41
C LEU A 251 -3.40 -15.21 10.00
N MET A 252 -2.15 -15.59 9.78
CA MET A 252 -0.99 -14.78 10.15
C MET A 252 -0.99 -13.47 9.38
N TYR A 253 -1.22 -13.53 8.05
CA TYR A 253 -1.30 -12.33 7.23
C TYR A 253 -2.47 -11.42 7.67
N GLN A 254 -3.62 -11.99 8.07
CA GLN A 254 -4.73 -11.25 8.70
C GLN A 254 -4.23 -10.48 9.92
N GLY A 255 -3.39 -11.11 10.74
CA GLY A 255 -2.75 -10.49 11.89
C GLY A 255 -1.82 -9.32 11.58
N THR A 256 -1.45 -9.09 10.31
CA THR A 256 -0.65 -7.91 9.90
C THR A 256 -1.52 -6.71 9.51
N ALA A 257 -2.75 -6.97 9.06
CA ALA A 257 -3.77 -5.97 8.78
C ALA A 257 -4.66 -5.66 10.00
N ASP A 258 -4.85 -6.62 10.90
CA ASP A 258 -5.62 -6.48 12.14
C ASP A 258 -4.79 -6.89 13.36
N LEU A 259 -4.46 -5.90 14.19
CA LEU A 259 -3.66 -6.07 15.40
C LEU A 259 -4.51 -6.39 16.64
N LYS A 260 -5.83 -6.58 16.49
CA LYS A 260 -6.69 -7.02 17.59
C LYS A 260 -6.17 -8.32 18.21
N ASN A 261 -6.49 -8.50 19.49
CA ASN A 261 -6.16 -9.69 20.25
C ASN A 261 -7.38 -10.23 21.01
N PRO A 262 -7.86 -11.45 20.71
CA PRO A 262 -7.43 -12.26 19.56
C PRO A 262 -7.82 -11.60 18.23
N VAL A 263 -7.06 -11.88 17.17
CA VAL A 263 -7.49 -11.56 15.80
C VAL A 263 -8.21 -12.77 15.22
N SER A 264 -9.25 -12.54 14.40
CA SER A 264 -10.00 -13.59 13.73
C SER A 264 -10.09 -13.29 12.24
N ASN A 265 -10.08 -14.34 11.42
CA ASN A 265 -10.41 -14.26 10.00
C ASN A 265 -11.81 -14.82 9.69
N GLY A 266 -12.65 -14.99 10.71
CA GLY A 266 -13.99 -15.58 10.60
C GLY A 266 -14.02 -17.13 10.58
N GLU A 267 -12.88 -17.79 10.38
CA GLU A 267 -12.78 -19.25 10.33
C GLU A 267 -11.89 -19.82 11.45
N ALA A 268 -10.89 -19.06 11.89
CA ALA A 268 -9.99 -19.35 13.00
C ALA A 268 -9.54 -18.05 13.68
N SER A 269 -8.85 -18.15 14.81
CA SER A 269 -8.34 -16.99 15.54
C SER A 269 -6.92 -17.21 16.05
N MET A 270 -6.15 -16.13 16.11
CA MET A 270 -4.80 -16.07 16.66
C MET A 270 -4.82 -15.17 17.91
N ASP A 271 -4.52 -15.75 19.06
CA ASP A 271 -4.38 -15.07 20.35
C ASP A 271 -2.95 -14.51 20.56
N SER A 272 -2.71 -13.90 21.72
CA SER A 272 -1.42 -13.27 22.03
C SER A 272 -0.28 -14.26 22.17
N GLN A 273 -0.55 -15.49 22.62
CA GLN A 273 0.49 -16.51 22.75
C GLN A 273 0.92 -16.96 21.36
N GLU A 274 -0.04 -17.23 20.48
CA GLU A 274 0.20 -17.60 19.09
C GLU A 274 0.89 -16.46 18.34
N ARG A 275 0.41 -15.21 18.47
CA ARG A 275 1.03 -14.03 17.86
C ARG A 275 2.49 -13.85 18.31
N SER A 276 2.78 -14.02 19.59
CA SER A 276 4.15 -13.92 20.12
C SER A 276 5.06 -15.05 19.63
N ALA A 277 4.49 -16.22 19.31
CA ALA A 277 5.23 -17.36 18.78
C ALA A 277 5.45 -17.29 17.26
N TRP A 278 4.50 -16.70 16.52
CA TRP A 278 4.54 -16.67 15.06
C TRP A 278 5.37 -15.50 14.52
N PHE A 279 5.40 -14.37 15.21
CA PHE A 279 6.16 -13.19 14.78
C PHE A 279 7.47 -13.04 15.53
N THR A 280 8.52 -12.62 14.84
CA THR A 280 9.78 -12.22 15.45
C THR A 280 9.64 -10.87 16.16
N ALA A 281 10.63 -10.53 16.98
CA ALA A 281 10.69 -9.21 17.64
C ALA A 281 10.71 -8.06 16.63
N GLU A 282 11.43 -8.22 15.52
CA GLU A 282 11.51 -7.21 14.44
C GLU A 282 10.17 -7.00 13.73
N GLU A 283 9.36 -8.05 13.62
CA GLU A 283 8.03 -7.99 13.01
C GLU A 283 7.00 -7.35 13.96
N SER A 284 7.36 -7.11 15.22
CA SER A 284 6.54 -6.43 16.24
C SER A 284 5.13 -7.01 16.33
N GLY A 285 5.02 -8.34 16.41
CA GLY A 285 3.73 -9.01 16.50
C GLY A 285 2.87 -8.89 15.23
N GLY A 286 3.46 -8.59 14.07
CA GLY A 286 2.78 -8.40 12.79
C GLY A 286 2.66 -6.94 12.35
N ASP A 287 3.02 -5.98 13.20
CA ASP A 287 2.89 -4.56 12.88
C ASP A 287 3.98 -4.04 11.93
N GLN A 288 5.12 -4.74 11.80
CA GLN A 288 6.24 -4.34 10.94
C GLN A 288 6.56 -5.34 9.82
N THR A 289 5.54 -6.06 9.33
CA THR A 289 5.65 -7.03 8.23
C THR A 289 4.32 -7.19 7.51
N GLY A 290 4.27 -8.00 6.45
CA GLY A 290 3.02 -8.28 5.74
C GLY A 290 2.41 -7.03 5.14
N PHE A 291 1.15 -6.80 5.51
CA PHE A 291 0.37 -5.68 5.01
C PHE A 291 1.00 -4.30 5.32
N SER A 292 1.92 -4.21 6.29
CA SER A 292 2.67 -2.97 6.58
C SER A 292 3.56 -2.47 5.44
N PHE A 293 3.88 -3.32 4.46
CA PHE A 293 4.58 -2.93 3.23
C PHE A 293 3.66 -2.38 2.13
N SER A 294 2.34 -2.53 2.29
CA SER A 294 1.35 -1.97 1.36
C SER A 294 1.38 -0.46 1.40
N ARG A 295 0.84 0.18 0.36
CA ARG A 295 0.58 1.62 0.38
C ARG A 295 -0.43 1.96 1.48
N ILE A 296 -1.53 1.22 1.58
CA ILE A 296 -2.57 1.42 2.60
C ILE A 296 -2.01 1.55 4.01
N LYS A 297 -1.26 0.56 4.51
CA LYS A 297 -0.72 0.67 5.87
C LYS A 297 0.58 1.46 5.92
N GLY A 298 1.49 1.21 4.98
CA GLY A 298 2.69 2.02 4.74
C GLY A 298 3.57 2.34 5.95
N THR A 299 3.53 1.57 7.04
CA THR A 299 4.29 1.89 8.26
C THR A 299 5.73 1.39 8.21
N THR A 300 6.06 0.52 7.25
CA THR A 300 7.37 -0.12 7.17
C THR A 300 7.96 0.03 5.76
N VAL A 301 9.26 0.29 5.70
CA VAL A 301 10.00 0.31 4.43
C VAL A 301 9.99 -1.09 3.82
N ARG A 302 9.64 -1.16 2.53
CA ARG A 302 9.69 -2.39 1.72
C ARG A 302 11.09 -3.01 1.77
N LYS A 303 11.16 -4.33 1.97
CA LYS A 303 12.44 -5.05 2.08
C LYS A 303 13.16 -5.09 0.73
N ASN A 304 14.47 -4.84 0.73
CA ASN A 304 15.28 -4.77 -0.50
C ASN A 304 15.18 -6.04 -1.36
N ASP A 305 15.10 -7.22 -0.75
CA ASP A 305 15.02 -8.50 -1.47
C ASP A 305 13.74 -8.63 -2.31
N GLY A 306 12.66 -7.97 -1.89
CA GLY A 306 11.39 -7.93 -2.63
C GLY A 306 11.27 -6.77 -3.61
N LEU A 307 12.07 -5.71 -3.42
CA LEU A 307 12.02 -4.50 -4.23
C LEU A 307 12.74 -4.73 -5.58
N HIS A 308 12.17 -4.22 -6.67
CA HIS A 308 12.70 -4.42 -8.02
C HIS A 308 14.19 -4.06 -8.11
N ALA A 309 14.99 -4.91 -8.75
CA ALA A 309 16.44 -4.73 -8.92
C ALA A 309 16.86 -3.60 -9.90
N ASN A 310 15.94 -2.67 -10.21
CA ASN A 310 16.28 -1.52 -11.03
C ASN A 310 17.06 -0.52 -10.16
N SER A 311 18.09 0.11 -10.73
CA SER A 311 18.97 1.02 -9.99
C SER A 311 18.24 2.22 -9.38
N LEU A 312 17.12 2.66 -9.96
CA LEU A 312 16.30 3.76 -9.45
C LEU A 312 15.43 3.34 -8.27
N SER A 313 15.03 2.06 -8.20
CA SER A 313 14.29 1.47 -7.09
C SER A 313 15.21 1.10 -5.92
N GLY A 314 16.46 0.74 -6.19
CA GLY A 314 17.45 0.40 -5.16
C GLY A 314 17.26 -0.97 -4.49
N GLY A 315 16.44 -1.85 -5.09
CA GLY A 315 16.19 -3.20 -4.61
C GLY A 315 17.15 -4.25 -5.16
N ASN A 316 16.96 -5.50 -4.71
CA ASN A 316 17.72 -6.69 -5.12
C ASN A 316 16.83 -7.75 -5.78
N GLY A 317 15.52 -7.53 -5.82
CA GLY A 317 14.55 -8.49 -6.35
C GLY A 317 14.68 -8.64 -7.86
N VAL A 318 15.22 -9.78 -8.28
CA VAL A 318 15.28 -10.16 -9.69
C VAL A 318 13.88 -10.30 -10.28
N ARG A 319 13.75 -10.08 -11.59
CA ARG A 319 12.48 -10.20 -12.32
C ARG A 319 12.65 -11.08 -13.54
N GLN A 320 11.63 -11.87 -13.83
CA GLN A 320 11.53 -12.63 -15.06
C GLN A 320 11.07 -11.72 -16.20
N ALA A 321 11.71 -11.89 -17.36
CA ALA A 321 11.43 -11.11 -18.56
C ALA A 321 9.96 -11.26 -19.03
N LEU A 322 9.42 -10.18 -19.57
CA LEU A 322 8.08 -10.13 -20.17
C LEU A 322 8.13 -9.96 -21.69
N LEU A 323 7.05 -10.34 -22.35
CA LEU A 323 6.76 -9.99 -23.73
C LEU A 323 5.98 -8.68 -23.77
N TRP A 324 6.69 -7.57 -23.95
CA TRP A 324 6.10 -6.23 -23.98
C TRP A 324 5.42 -5.87 -25.32
N SER A 325 5.19 -6.82 -26.23
CA SER A 325 4.69 -6.53 -27.58
C SER A 325 3.28 -5.92 -27.62
N GLU A 326 2.50 -6.10 -26.55
CA GLU A 326 1.16 -5.53 -26.38
C GLU A 326 1.12 -4.49 -25.26
N ALA A 327 2.29 -4.02 -24.82
CA ALA A 327 2.39 -3.12 -23.69
C ALA A 327 2.08 -1.70 -24.12
N VAL A 328 1.05 -1.13 -23.51
CA VAL A 328 0.49 0.12 -23.97
C VAL A 328 0.17 1.12 -22.85
N TRP A 329 0.20 0.71 -21.58
CA TRP A 329 -0.15 1.61 -20.49
C TRP A 329 1.05 2.49 -20.06
N PRO A 330 0.85 3.81 -19.87
CA PRO A 330 1.83 4.66 -19.22
C PRO A 330 1.76 4.48 -17.70
N ASN A 331 2.89 4.56 -16.99
CA ASN A 331 2.96 4.27 -15.56
C ASN A 331 3.79 5.26 -14.77
N ILE A 332 3.37 5.48 -13.52
CA ILE A 332 4.22 5.96 -12.43
C ILE A 332 4.52 4.76 -11.53
N ALA A 333 5.80 4.53 -11.26
CA ALA A 333 6.28 3.45 -10.41
C ALA A 333 6.55 3.89 -8.98
N ASP A 334 6.93 5.16 -8.80
CA ASP A 334 7.23 5.77 -7.51
C ASP A 334 7.01 7.29 -7.58
N LEU A 335 6.62 7.88 -6.46
CA LEU A 335 6.49 9.32 -6.28
C LEU A 335 6.90 9.68 -4.84
N GLN A 336 7.94 10.51 -4.75
CA GLN A 336 8.51 10.96 -3.49
C GLN A 336 8.44 12.47 -3.40
N VAL A 337 7.98 12.96 -2.25
CA VAL A 337 8.22 14.34 -1.84
C VAL A 337 9.54 14.38 -1.10
N ARG A 338 10.49 15.20 -1.54
CA ARG A 338 11.81 15.33 -0.93
C ARG A 338 12.04 16.75 -0.45
N LYS A 339 12.86 16.87 0.59
CA LYS A 339 13.39 18.13 1.10
C LYS A 339 14.90 17.98 1.22
N ASP A 340 15.63 18.93 0.65
CA ASP A 340 17.10 18.93 0.65
C ASP A 340 17.66 17.58 0.13
N SER A 341 17.09 17.09 -0.98
CA SER A 341 17.41 15.80 -1.60
C SER A 341 17.14 14.56 -0.75
N SER A 342 16.48 14.69 0.40
CA SER A 342 16.07 13.55 1.24
C SER A 342 14.58 13.29 1.10
N ALA A 343 14.19 12.05 0.84
CA ALA A 343 12.79 11.67 0.81
C ALA A 343 12.15 11.93 2.17
N LEU A 344 11.02 12.64 2.15
CA LEU A 344 10.16 12.71 3.31
C LEU A 344 9.58 11.32 3.55
N GLY A 345 9.59 10.92 4.81
CA GLY A 345 9.06 9.62 5.20
C GLY A 345 7.55 9.52 4.93
N HIS A 346 7.08 8.29 5.10
CA HIS A 346 5.66 8.02 5.17
C HIS A 346 5.08 8.83 6.32
N GLY A 347 4.03 9.60 6.07
CA GLY A 347 3.16 10.07 7.14
C GLY A 347 2.71 11.49 6.95
N ARG A 348 2.11 12.01 8.01
CA ARG A 348 1.95 13.43 8.21
C ARG A 348 3.32 14.07 8.41
N GLN A 349 3.66 15.02 7.55
CA GLN A 349 4.91 15.79 7.61
C GLN A 349 4.58 17.27 7.67
N THR A 350 5.05 17.96 8.70
CA THR A 350 4.87 19.41 8.83
C THR A 350 5.95 20.16 8.06
N ILE A 351 5.55 21.00 7.11
CA ILE A 351 6.44 21.75 6.23
C ILE A 351 6.27 23.25 6.45
N PRO A 352 7.35 24.00 6.74
CA PRO A 352 7.29 25.45 6.76
C PRO A 352 6.87 26.01 5.40
N ILE A 353 5.96 26.98 5.39
CA ILE A 353 5.57 27.71 4.16
C ILE A 353 6.81 28.40 3.57
N GLY A 354 6.94 28.35 2.24
CA GLY A 354 8.12 28.86 1.52
C GLY A 354 9.28 27.87 1.48
N THR A 355 9.12 26.65 2.02
CA THR A 355 10.06 25.55 1.76
C THR A 355 9.99 25.18 0.28
N ASN A 356 11.14 25.04 -0.36
CA ASN A 356 11.26 24.41 -1.67
C ASN A 356 11.29 22.89 -1.48
N LEU A 357 10.32 22.20 -2.07
CA LEU A 357 10.25 20.74 -2.11
C LEU A 357 10.63 20.24 -3.50
N GLU A 358 11.16 19.03 -3.55
CA GLU A 358 11.47 18.32 -4.80
C GLU A 358 10.50 17.15 -4.96
N LEU A 359 9.75 17.13 -6.05
CA LEU A 359 8.82 16.06 -6.40
C LEU A 359 9.51 15.12 -7.38
N ARG A 360 10.10 14.04 -6.86
CA ARG A 360 10.78 13.01 -7.66
C ARG A 360 9.78 11.93 -8.02
N TYR A 361 9.66 11.60 -9.30
CA TYR A 361 8.88 10.45 -9.74
C TYR A 361 9.69 9.54 -10.65
N MET A 362 9.31 8.27 -10.64
CA MET A 362 9.78 7.27 -11.58
C MET A 362 8.63 6.90 -12.52
N SER A 363 8.89 6.88 -13.83
CA SER A 363 7.88 6.56 -14.83
C SER A 363 8.39 5.58 -15.89
N LEU A 364 7.44 4.91 -16.54
CA LEU A 364 7.69 4.00 -17.65
C LEU A 364 6.49 4.00 -18.60
N ASP A 365 6.78 4.08 -19.89
CA ASP A 365 5.83 3.99 -20.99
C ASP A 365 6.50 3.28 -22.17
N TYR A 366 5.94 2.14 -22.55
CA TYR A 366 6.61 1.20 -23.46
C TYR A 366 6.47 1.59 -24.93
N ASP A 367 5.29 2.04 -25.35
CA ASP A 367 4.93 2.21 -26.75
C ASP A 367 4.60 3.65 -27.15
N SER A 368 4.36 4.55 -26.18
CA SER A 368 3.80 5.87 -26.45
C SER A 368 4.57 7.00 -25.77
N SER A 369 4.32 8.23 -26.24
CA SER A 369 4.73 9.44 -25.53
C SER A 369 3.68 9.78 -24.50
N SER A 370 4.09 10.16 -23.30
CA SER A 370 3.18 10.51 -22.21
C SER A 370 3.51 11.84 -21.56
N THR A 371 2.48 12.44 -20.96
CA THR A 371 2.56 13.65 -20.16
C THR A 371 2.41 13.30 -18.70
N VAL A 372 3.33 13.76 -17.85
CA VAL A 372 3.19 13.73 -16.40
C VAL A 372 2.79 15.11 -15.88
N THR A 373 1.77 15.16 -15.04
CA THR A 373 1.37 16.33 -14.26
C THR A 373 1.38 15.98 -12.78
N LEU A 374 1.76 16.94 -11.93
CA LEU A 374 1.82 16.77 -10.48
C LEU A 374 0.82 17.71 -9.85
N HIS A 375 0.09 17.25 -8.84
CA HIS A 375 -1.00 18.00 -8.22
C HIS A 375 -0.92 17.95 -6.71
N ALA A 376 -1.31 19.05 -6.09
CA ALA A 376 -1.69 19.12 -4.69
C ALA A 376 -3.20 18.93 -4.62
N ASP A 377 -3.62 17.95 -3.84
CA ASP A 377 -5.01 17.56 -3.64
C ASP A 377 -5.39 17.76 -2.17
N ALA A 378 -6.64 18.16 -1.92
CA ALA A 378 -7.20 18.29 -0.58
C ALA A 378 -7.48 16.93 0.06
N ASP A 379 -7.66 15.89 -0.75
CA ASP A 379 -7.88 14.53 -0.30
C ASP A 379 -7.09 13.50 -1.12
N ARG A 380 -7.47 12.23 -1.00
CA ARG A 380 -6.85 11.09 -1.65
C ARG A 380 -7.85 10.51 -2.65
N ASN A 381 -8.26 11.32 -3.61
CA ASN A 381 -9.17 10.87 -4.64
C ASN A 381 -8.98 11.68 -5.94
N PRO A 382 -8.25 11.14 -6.93
CA PRO A 382 -7.94 11.87 -8.15
C PRO A 382 -9.13 12.06 -9.10
N TYR A 383 -10.34 11.60 -8.71
CA TYR A 383 -11.54 11.59 -9.55
C TYR A 383 -12.62 12.59 -9.13
N ASN A 384 -12.47 13.28 -8.00
CA ASN A 384 -13.51 14.16 -7.43
C ASN A 384 -13.29 15.66 -7.73
N ASN A 385 -12.21 16.02 -8.42
CA ASN A 385 -11.81 17.40 -8.75
C ASN A 385 -11.53 18.29 -7.52
N ASN A 386 -11.00 17.73 -6.44
CA ASN A 386 -10.56 18.49 -5.25
C ASN A 386 -9.11 19.00 -5.34
N ASP A 387 -8.54 19.01 -6.55
CA ASP A 387 -7.22 19.60 -6.83
C ASP A 387 -7.13 21.03 -6.30
N LEU A 388 -6.20 21.26 -5.38
CA LEU A 388 -5.87 22.57 -4.85
C LEU A 388 -4.97 23.34 -5.82
N LYS A 389 -4.01 22.65 -6.46
CA LYS A 389 -3.00 23.29 -7.31
C LYS A 389 -2.26 22.31 -8.23
N LEU A 390 -2.00 22.73 -9.46
CA LEU A 390 -1.00 22.12 -10.34
C LEU A 390 0.42 22.49 -9.87
N LEU A 391 1.27 21.48 -9.64
CA LEU A 391 2.62 21.61 -9.11
C LEU A 391 3.64 21.59 -10.25
N GLY A 392 4.10 22.77 -10.65
CA GLY A 392 5.03 22.95 -11.76
C GLY A 392 4.35 22.86 -13.13
N ASN A 393 5.16 22.74 -14.19
CA ASN A 393 4.67 22.60 -15.56
C ASN A 393 4.49 21.11 -15.92
N PRO A 394 3.51 20.77 -16.78
CA PRO A 394 3.41 19.44 -17.36
C PRO A 394 4.72 19.02 -18.04
N VAL A 395 5.15 17.79 -17.79
CA VAL A 395 6.39 17.23 -18.34
C VAL A 395 6.03 16.22 -19.43
N GLN A 396 6.56 16.43 -20.64
CA GLN A 396 6.44 15.48 -21.74
C GLN A 396 7.60 14.50 -21.72
N HIS A 397 7.29 13.21 -21.89
CA HIS A 397 8.26 12.14 -22.04
C HIS A 397 8.09 11.46 -23.39
N SER A 398 9.21 11.17 -24.05
CA SER A 398 9.24 10.25 -25.17
C SER A 398 9.06 8.81 -24.70
N VAL A 399 8.75 7.91 -25.63
CA VAL A 399 8.71 6.47 -25.41
C VAL A 399 9.99 6.01 -24.69
N THR A 400 9.83 5.23 -23.62
CA THR A 400 10.95 4.74 -22.78
C THR A 400 11.24 3.25 -22.99
N GLY A 401 10.32 2.52 -23.63
CA GLY A 401 10.36 1.07 -23.71
C GLY A 401 10.25 0.47 -22.31
N LYS A 402 11.12 -0.48 -21.99
CA LYS A 402 11.18 -1.16 -20.68
C LYS A 402 12.07 -0.46 -19.64
N THR A 403 12.53 0.75 -19.93
CA THR A 403 13.48 1.46 -19.07
C THR A 403 12.73 2.44 -18.18
N PHE A 404 12.86 2.28 -16.86
CA PHE A 404 12.41 3.32 -15.92
C PHE A 404 13.23 4.60 -16.12
N ILE A 405 12.53 5.72 -16.19
CA ILE A 405 13.13 7.06 -16.16
C ILE A 405 12.78 7.73 -14.84
N GLU A 406 13.59 8.70 -14.46
CA GLU A 406 13.37 9.55 -13.30
C GLU A 406 13.29 11.01 -13.74
N ASN A 407 12.41 11.77 -13.10
CA ASN A 407 12.43 13.22 -13.19
C ASN A 407 12.11 13.85 -11.83
N THR A 408 12.55 15.10 -11.65
CA THR A 408 12.30 15.89 -10.44
C THR A 408 11.73 17.25 -10.81
N VAL A 409 10.63 17.62 -10.16
CA VAL A 409 10.01 18.94 -10.29
C VAL A 409 10.15 19.70 -8.97
N ASN A 410 10.67 20.91 -9.02
CA ASN A 410 10.76 21.76 -7.84
C ASN A 410 9.42 22.46 -7.57
N TRP A 411 9.01 22.50 -6.31
CA TRP A 411 7.81 23.14 -5.86
C TRP A 411 8.10 24.12 -4.71
N ASP A 412 7.89 25.41 -5.00
CA ASP A 412 7.86 26.47 -3.99
C ASP A 412 6.50 26.51 -3.28
N THR A 413 6.54 26.29 -1.97
CA THR A 413 5.36 26.24 -1.09
C THR A 413 4.95 27.62 -0.55
N SER A 414 5.56 28.72 -1.01
CA SER A 414 5.26 30.10 -0.58
C SER A 414 3.79 30.51 -0.73
N GLY A 415 3.09 29.93 -1.70
CA GLY A 415 1.65 30.15 -1.92
C GLY A 415 0.71 29.30 -1.05
N MET A 416 1.23 28.45 -0.15
CA MET A 416 0.40 27.62 0.74
C MET A 416 -0.03 28.40 1.99
N THR A 417 -1.17 27.99 2.57
CA THR A 417 -1.75 28.62 3.75
C THR A 417 -1.43 27.81 5.02
N ASP A 418 -1.34 28.49 6.16
CA ASP A 418 -1.12 27.86 7.48
C ASP A 418 -2.23 26.85 7.78
N GLY A 419 -1.84 25.65 8.22
CA GLY A 419 -2.75 24.55 8.54
C GLY A 419 -3.29 23.76 7.34
N THR A 420 -2.98 24.15 6.10
CA THR A 420 -3.45 23.40 4.92
C THR A 420 -2.79 22.02 4.87
N GLU A 421 -3.62 20.98 4.76
CA GLU A 421 -3.19 19.61 4.50
C GLU A 421 -3.23 19.34 2.99
N VAL A 422 -2.21 18.67 2.47
CA VAL A 422 -2.07 18.39 1.04
C VAL A 422 -1.60 16.96 0.82
N CYS A 423 -2.31 16.24 -0.03
CA CYS A 423 -1.84 15.02 -0.65
C CYS A 423 -1.22 15.35 -2.02
N VAL A 424 -0.08 14.74 -2.34
CA VAL A 424 0.57 14.97 -3.64
C VAL A 424 0.36 13.75 -4.51
N TYR A 425 -0.08 13.94 -5.75
CA TYR A 425 -0.17 12.86 -6.73
C TYR A 425 0.41 13.23 -8.08
N ALA A 426 0.80 12.19 -8.82
CA ALA A 426 1.17 12.26 -10.21
C ALA A 426 0.06 11.67 -11.07
N LYS A 427 -0.27 12.36 -12.16
CA LYS A 427 -1.10 11.86 -13.24
C LYS A 427 -0.23 11.71 -14.47
N ILE A 428 -0.18 10.52 -15.06
CA ILE A 428 0.47 10.25 -16.33
C ILE A 428 -0.58 9.89 -17.38
N SER A 429 -0.48 10.45 -18.59
CA SER A 429 -1.42 10.17 -19.68
C SER A 429 -0.75 10.21 -21.05
N ASP A 430 -1.14 9.30 -21.93
CA ASP A 430 -0.77 9.26 -23.36
C ASP A 430 -1.90 9.81 -24.27
N GLY A 431 -2.93 10.42 -23.68
CA GLY A 431 -4.14 10.91 -24.36
C GLY A 431 -5.26 9.89 -24.53
N SER A 432 -4.97 8.58 -24.43
CA SER A 432 -5.97 7.49 -24.49
C SER A 432 -6.19 6.84 -23.13
N ARG A 433 -5.12 6.71 -22.34
CA ARG A 433 -5.06 6.09 -21.02
C ARG A 433 -4.51 7.09 -20.02
N THR A 434 -4.85 6.87 -18.76
CA THR A 434 -4.38 7.67 -17.64
C THR A 434 -4.06 6.75 -16.48
N ARG A 435 -2.97 7.02 -15.75
CA ARG A 435 -2.74 6.44 -14.43
C ARG A 435 -2.47 7.52 -13.40
N TYR A 436 -2.86 7.23 -12.16
CA TYR A 436 -2.68 8.08 -11.01
C TYR A 436 -1.80 7.39 -9.96
N PHE A 437 -1.01 8.18 -9.24
CA PHE A 437 -0.16 7.65 -8.19
C PHE A 437 0.08 8.72 -7.13
N TYR A 438 -0.39 8.47 -5.92
CA TYR A 438 -0.15 9.35 -4.77
C TYR A 438 1.19 9.08 -4.12
N ALA A 439 1.81 10.13 -3.60
CA ALA A 439 2.93 10.03 -2.70
C ALA A 439 2.47 9.47 -1.34
N PRO A 440 3.33 8.73 -0.62
CA PRO A 440 3.05 8.27 0.74
C PRO A 440 3.22 9.40 1.78
N THR A 441 3.22 10.67 1.38
CA THR A 441 3.42 11.78 2.30
C THR A 441 2.16 12.64 2.32
N LEU A 442 1.64 12.91 3.52
CA LEU A 442 0.63 13.94 3.78
C LEU A 442 1.36 15.18 4.28
N LEU A 443 1.32 16.27 3.52
CA LEU A 443 1.99 17.52 3.90
C LEU A 443 1.04 18.39 4.70
N VAL A 444 1.55 19.03 5.75
CA VAL A 444 0.81 20.02 6.53
C VAL A 444 1.63 21.28 6.58
N PHE A 445 1.12 22.34 5.97
CA PHE A 445 1.85 23.60 5.88
C PHE A 445 1.72 24.39 7.17
N SER A 446 2.84 24.93 7.66
CA SER A 446 2.82 25.82 8.82
C SER A 446 3.64 27.08 8.58
N LYS A 447 3.17 28.22 9.10
CA LYS A 447 3.97 29.44 9.20
C LYS A 447 5.11 29.31 10.20
N TYR A 448 5.02 28.37 11.13
CA TYR A 448 5.97 28.22 12.22
C TYR A 448 6.84 26.99 12.00
N SER A 449 8.16 27.20 11.93
CA SER A 449 9.09 26.08 11.88
C SER A 449 9.33 25.51 13.28
N LEU A 450 9.60 24.20 13.38
CA LEU A 450 10.06 23.59 14.63
C LEU A 450 11.33 24.29 15.16
N SER A 451 12.16 24.81 14.25
CA SER A 451 13.33 25.62 14.61
C SER A 451 12.92 26.90 15.35
N ASN A 452 11.85 27.58 14.93
CA ASN A 452 11.34 28.77 15.61
C ASN A 452 10.87 28.43 17.04
N VAL A 453 10.22 27.27 17.24
CA VAL A 453 9.83 26.82 18.58
C VAL A 453 11.03 26.47 19.44
N ILE A 454 12.01 25.75 18.89
CA ILE A 454 13.23 25.44 19.64
C ILE A 454 13.98 26.73 20.01
N GLN A 455 14.01 27.71 19.10
CA GLN A 455 14.57 29.04 19.37
C GLN A 455 13.81 29.75 20.49
N ILE A 456 12.47 29.76 20.43
CA ILE A 456 11.58 30.30 21.48
C ILE A 456 11.85 29.63 22.83
N LEU A 457 11.90 28.30 22.86
CA LEU A 457 12.18 27.54 24.09
C LEU A 457 13.59 27.81 24.63
N ARG A 458 14.59 27.96 23.75
CA ARG A 458 15.96 28.35 24.14
C ARG A 458 16.00 29.76 24.71
N VAL A 459 15.25 30.70 24.14
CA VAL A 459 15.11 32.06 24.66
C VAL A 459 14.46 32.05 26.04
N MET A 460 13.34 31.34 26.20
CA MET A 460 12.67 31.20 27.50
C MET A 460 13.53 30.54 28.58
N ALA A 461 14.34 29.55 28.20
CA ALA A 461 15.25 28.87 29.10
C ALA A 461 16.49 29.70 29.44
N GLY A 462 16.64 30.92 28.89
CA GLY A 462 17.84 31.75 29.04
C GLY A 462 19.08 31.15 28.37
N LEU A 463 18.89 30.19 27.46
CA LEU A 463 19.96 29.46 26.76
C LEU A 463 20.38 30.13 25.45
N SER A 464 19.56 31.05 24.92
CA SER A 464 19.90 31.87 23.75
C SER A 464 19.32 33.28 23.90
N PRO A 465 20.12 34.35 23.83
CA PRO A 465 19.61 35.71 23.84
C PRO A 465 19.09 36.17 22.47
N ASP A 466 19.31 35.39 21.40
CA ASP A 466 19.02 35.82 20.04
C ASP A 466 17.59 35.46 19.60
N ILE A 467 16.71 36.44 19.78
CA ILE A 467 15.32 36.46 19.33
C ILE A 467 15.15 36.89 17.87
N SER A 468 16.21 37.40 17.22
CA SER A 468 16.12 37.93 15.84
C SER A 468 15.84 36.86 14.79
N LEU A 469 16.00 35.59 15.17
CA LEU A 469 15.73 34.42 14.35
C LEU A 469 14.26 33.94 14.43
N ILE A 470 13.42 34.60 15.24
CA ILE A 470 11.99 34.28 15.37
C ILE A 470 11.21 35.32 14.56
N SER A 471 10.70 34.92 13.40
CA SER A 471 10.10 35.82 12.40
C SER A 471 8.77 36.47 12.80
N ASP A 472 8.21 36.13 13.96
CA ASP A 472 6.82 36.46 14.35
C ASP A 472 6.68 36.79 15.85
N ILE A 473 7.70 37.41 16.46
CA ILE A 473 7.50 38.04 17.77
C ILE A 473 6.73 39.34 17.53
N ASN A 474 5.70 39.58 18.35
CA ASN A 474 5.03 40.88 18.47
C ASN A 474 6.05 42.04 18.53
N ASP A 475 5.62 43.25 18.15
CA ASP A 475 6.50 44.42 17.99
C ASP A 475 7.31 44.78 19.26
N ASP A 476 6.96 44.23 20.42
CA ASP A 476 7.69 44.41 21.68
C ASP A 476 8.97 43.55 21.79
N LYS A 477 9.17 42.57 20.90
CA LYS A 477 10.32 41.66 20.86
C LYS A 477 10.50 40.85 22.16
N VAL A 478 9.43 40.63 22.93
CA VAL A 478 9.48 39.83 24.15
C VAL A 478 8.70 38.54 23.94
N VAL A 479 9.36 37.39 24.11
CA VAL A 479 8.67 36.10 24.15
C VAL A 479 8.26 35.79 25.58
N GLY A 480 6.99 36.05 25.91
CA GLY A 480 6.41 35.71 27.19
C GLY A 480 6.03 34.21 27.28
N PRO A 481 5.73 33.72 28.50
CA PRO A 481 5.18 32.36 28.70
C PRO A 481 3.89 32.13 27.91
N GLU A 482 3.10 33.18 27.69
CA GLU A 482 1.83 33.12 26.98
C GLU A 482 2.02 32.98 25.47
N GLU A 483 2.94 33.75 24.84
CA GLU A 483 3.32 33.54 23.43
C GLU A 483 3.88 32.13 23.21
N ALA A 484 4.74 31.66 24.11
CA ALA A 484 5.34 30.34 23.95
C ALA A 484 4.31 29.21 24.08
N VAL A 485 3.37 29.30 25.02
CA VAL A 485 2.25 28.37 25.13
C VAL A 485 1.37 28.46 23.88
N TYR A 486 1.12 29.66 23.37
CA TYR A 486 0.38 29.84 22.11
C TYR A 486 1.07 29.13 20.93
N TYR A 487 2.37 29.31 20.74
CA TYR A 487 3.14 28.66 19.68
C TYR A 487 3.20 27.14 19.83
N LEU A 488 3.38 26.64 21.05
CA LEU A 488 3.36 25.21 21.35
C LEU A 488 1.97 24.60 21.07
N GLN A 489 0.89 25.29 21.44
CA GLN A 489 -0.49 24.85 21.17
C GLN A 489 -0.81 24.85 19.67
N LYS A 490 -0.37 25.86 18.92
CA LYS A 490 -0.52 25.96 17.46
C LYS A 490 0.14 24.78 16.75
N ILE A 491 1.40 24.49 17.06
CA ILE A 491 2.16 23.40 16.41
C ILE A 491 1.69 22.01 16.84
N ALA A 492 1.21 21.86 18.07
CA ALA A 492 0.58 20.62 18.52
C ALA A 492 -0.84 20.41 17.91
N GLY A 493 -1.34 21.35 17.10
CA GLY A 493 -2.69 21.27 16.52
C GLY A 493 -3.82 21.42 17.55
N LEU A 494 -3.52 22.00 18.72
CA LEU A 494 -4.48 22.18 19.82
C LEU A 494 -5.23 23.51 19.74
N ARG A 495 -4.77 24.42 18.88
CA ARG A 495 -5.32 25.77 18.74
C ARG A 495 -5.15 26.25 17.30
N ASN A 496 -6.27 26.64 16.68
CA ASN A 496 -6.31 27.14 15.30
C ASN A 496 -5.82 28.59 15.20
#